data_AF-A0A7C4AHQ5-F1
#
_entry.id   AF-A0A7C4AHQ5-F1
#
_cell.length_a   1.000
_cell.length_b   1.000
_cell.length_c   1.000
_cell.angle_alpha   90.00
_cell.angle_beta   90.00
_cell.angle_gamma   90.00
#
_symmetry.space_group_name_H-M   'P 1'
#
loop_
_entity.id
_entity.type
_entity.pdbx_description
1 polymer ?
#
loop_
_entity_poly.entity_id
_entity_poly.type
_entity_poly.pdbx_seq_one_letter_code
_entity_poly.pdbx_strand_id
1 'polypeptide(L)'
;KADAVNLDRYSPPAGASKKEEAAAKKAGKPVDVPADVTGSVDIGRLTASRLHMQNLSARLSVKDNILNVNPASVSLYQGSVKASLRTDARGGPAAPLAVNVNADGIQVEPLLKDMQGKSSISGRASLNAALTAKGQEAKQILGTLDGRASFALHKGAILGVNLSPDLLQSPQKLLTGQGGQGGTPIESVTGSFAIDNGVASNKDLVAVIPPHRATGQGWINLPAETLDYRLTMNFAKLAPVPVHLTGKLDSPDVAVDPTALAAALAKGVVETIQKNPQELLKPENLGKGALDALGGILGAPRKK
;
A
#
# COMPACT_ATOMS: atom_id res chain seq x y z
N LYS A 1 3.23 -5.00 -32.03
CA LYS A 1 3.56 -3.62 -31.63
C LYS A 1 2.29 -2.79 -31.64
N ALA A 2 2.05 -1.96 -30.65
CA ALA A 2 0.89 -1.06 -30.57
C ALA A 2 1.29 0.29 -29.98
N ASP A 3 0.71 1.38 -30.48
CA ASP A 3 1.05 2.73 -30.00
C ASP A 3 0.32 3.10 -28.71
N ALA A 4 -0.96 2.77 -28.61
CA ALA A 4 -1.77 3.02 -27.42
C ALA A 4 -2.78 1.89 -27.19
N VAL A 5 -2.80 1.32 -25.99
CA VAL A 5 -3.79 0.33 -25.57
C VAL A 5 -4.45 0.80 -24.28
N ASN A 6 -5.77 0.76 -24.22
CA ASN A 6 -6.53 1.02 -23.01
C ASN A 6 -7.28 -0.26 -22.62
N LEU A 7 -6.79 -0.94 -21.59
CA LEU A 7 -7.37 -2.17 -21.07
C LEU A 7 -8.61 -1.90 -20.21
N ASP A 8 -8.81 -0.68 -19.72
CA ASP A 8 -10.04 -0.31 -18.97
C ASP A 8 -11.27 -0.40 -19.85
N ARG A 9 -11.11 -0.24 -21.18
CA ARG A 9 -12.19 -0.47 -22.16
C ARG A 9 -12.64 -1.93 -22.25
N TYR A 10 -11.82 -2.87 -21.77
CA TYR A 10 -12.10 -4.30 -21.79
C TYR A 10 -12.38 -4.87 -20.39
N SER A 11 -12.32 -4.03 -19.35
CA SER A 11 -12.75 -4.41 -18.01
C SER A 11 -14.28 -4.32 -17.92
N PRO A 12 -14.98 -5.30 -17.31
CA PRO A 12 -16.41 -5.18 -17.07
C PRO A 12 -16.68 -3.91 -16.22
N PRO A 13 -17.74 -3.14 -16.53
CA PRO A 13 -18.04 -1.92 -15.79
C PRO A 13 -18.28 -2.24 -14.31
N ALA A 14 -17.73 -1.41 -13.43
CA ALA A 14 -17.99 -1.48 -11.99
C ALA A 14 -19.50 -1.30 -11.75
N GLY A 15 -20.21 -2.40 -11.47
CA GLY A 15 -21.66 -2.42 -11.28
C GLY A 15 -22.46 -3.22 -12.32
N ALA A 16 -21.82 -4.06 -13.15
CA ALA A 16 -22.54 -4.97 -14.04
C ALA A 16 -23.51 -5.87 -13.24
N SER A 17 -24.80 -5.75 -13.54
CA SER A 17 -25.86 -6.54 -12.91
C SER A 17 -25.65 -8.04 -13.16
N LYS A 18 -26.15 -8.90 -12.27
CA LYS A 18 -26.11 -10.39 -12.33
C LYS A 18 -26.49 -11.01 -13.69
N LYS A 19 -27.12 -10.25 -14.59
CA LYS A 19 -27.52 -10.67 -15.94
C LYS A 19 -26.42 -10.44 -17.01
N GLU A 20 -25.54 -9.46 -16.83
CA GLU A 20 -24.35 -9.24 -17.68
C GLU A 20 -23.20 -10.19 -17.31
N GLU A 21 -23.07 -10.51 -16.02
CA GLU A 21 -22.08 -11.48 -15.50
C GLU A 21 -22.33 -12.90 -16.04
N ALA A 22 -23.59 -13.23 -16.35
CA ALA A 22 -23.97 -14.47 -17.03
C ALA A 22 -23.64 -14.48 -18.54
N ALA A 23 -23.48 -13.31 -19.17
CA ALA A 23 -23.03 -13.19 -20.56
C ALA A 23 -21.49 -13.21 -20.66
N ALA A 24 -20.77 -12.66 -19.68
CA ALA A 24 -19.32 -12.80 -19.56
C ALA A 24 -18.87 -14.25 -19.27
N LYS A 25 -19.72 -15.06 -18.63
CA LYS A 25 -19.52 -16.52 -18.48
C LYS A 25 -19.65 -17.33 -19.78
N LYS A 26 -19.95 -16.70 -20.91
CA LYS A 26 -19.97 -17.34 -22.24
C LYS A 26 -18.84 -16.88 -23.18
N ALA A 27 -17.80 -16.23 -22.68
CA ALA A 27 -16.57 -15.94 -23.42
C ALA A 27 -15.36 -16.52 -22.69
N GLY A 28 -14.55 -17.41 -23.26
CA GLY A 28 -14.73 -18.30 -24.38
C GLY A 28 -14.18 -19.67 -23.98
N LYS A 29 -14.30 -20.65 -24.87
CA LYS A 29 -13.63 -21.95 -24.72
C LYS A 29 -12.15 -21.71 -24.31
N PRO A 30 -11.52 -22.59 -23.51
CA PRO A 30 -10.09 -22.51 -23.27
C PRO A 30 -9.42 -22.30 -24.62
N VAL A 31 -8.64 -21.24 -24.77
CA VAL A 31 -7.82 -21.07 -25.97
C VAL A 31 -6.84 -22.22 -25.90
N ASP A 32 -7.18 -23.29 -26.61
CA ASP A 32 -6.26 -24.35 -26.97
C ASP A 32 -5.21 -23.61 -27.80
N VAL A 33 -4.04 -23.30 -27.23
CA VAL A 33 -2.95 -22.65 -27.95
C VAL A 33 -2.14 -23.80 -28.56
N PRO A 34 -2.45 -24.28 -29.76
CA PRO A 34 -1.88 -25.50 -30.30
C PRO A 34 -0.69 -25.05 -31.15
N ALA A 35 0.32 -24.48 -30.51
CA ALA A 35 1.60 -24.18 -31.10
C ALA A 35 2.57 -23.73 -30.01
N ASP A 36 3.81 -24.21 -30.08
CA ASP A 36 4.92 -23.52 -29.44
C ASP A 36 5.01 -22.12 -30.06
N VAL A 37 4.67 -21.09 -29.30
CA VAL A 37 4.63 -19.71 -29.78
C VAL A 37 5.69 -18.93 -29.04
N THR A 38 6.60 -18.28 -29.78
CA THR A 38 7.48 -17.25 -29.23
C THR A 38 7.11 -15.92 -29.86
N GLY A 39 6.96 -14.89 -29.03
CA GLY A 39 6.54 -13.57 -29.47
C GLY A 39 7.11 -12.46 -28.60
N SER A 40 7.00 -11.24 -29.12
CA SER A 40 7.29 -10.03 -28.36
C SER A 40 6.12 -9.05 -28.49
N VAL A 41 5.85 -8.35 -27.39
CA VAL A 41 4.80 -7.34 -27.29
C VAL A 41 5.47 -6.05 -26.88
N ASP A 42 5.46 -5.07 -27.78
CA ASP A 42 5.83 -3.69 -27.49
C ASP A 42 4.58 -2.81 -27.54
N ILE A 43 4.33 -2.06 -26.46
CA ILE A 43 3.26 -1.07 -26.37
C ILE A 43 3.85 0.27 -25.93
N GLY A 44 3.64 1.31 -26.75
CA GLY A 44 4.11 2.66 -26.46
C GLY A 44 3.44 3.27 -25.22
N ARG A 45 2.11 3.28 -25.19
CA ARG A 45 1.30 3.74 -24.05
C ARG A 45 0.25 2.72 -23.67
N LEU A 46 0.13 2.45 -22.37
CA LEU A 46 -0.84 1.52 -21.83
C LEU A 46 -1.61 2.20 -20.69
N THR A 47 -2.93 2.09 -20.70
CA THR A 47 -3.76 2.45 -19.55
C THR A 47 -4.49 1.21 -19.07
N ALA A 48 -4.30 0.85 -17.79
CA ALA A 48 -4.99 -0.27 -17.15
C ALA A 48 -5.21 0.03 -15.67
N SER A 49 -6.40 -0.23 -15.18
CA SER A 49 -6.88 0.12 -13.84
C SER A 49 -6.66 1.58 -13.49
N ARG A 50 -6.86 2.51 -14.45
CA ARG A 50 -6.51 3.95 -14.36
C ARG A 50 -5.02 4.26 -14.23
N LEU A 51 -4.14 3.26 -14.28
CA LEU A 51 -2.69 3.46 -14.23
C LEU A 51 -2.16 3.83 -15.61
N HIS A 52 -1.36 4.89 -15.66
CA HIS A 52 -0.69 5.33 -16.88
C HIS A 52 0.71 4.72 -17.00
N MET A 53 0.85 3.79 -17.92
CA MET A 53 2.07 3.04 -18.22
C MET A 53 2.62 3.40 -19.60
N GLN A 54 3.94 3.33 -19.75
CA GLN A 54 4.62 3.65 -20.99
C GLN A 54 5.72 2.63 -21.29
N ASN A 55 6.08 2.48 -22.56
CA ASN A 55 7.19 1.64 -23.01
C ASN A 55 7.11 0.21 -22.46
N LEU A 56 5.94 -0.41 -22.54
CA LEU A 56 5.81 -1.83 -22.21
C LEU A 56 6.55 -2.64 -23.27
N SER A 57 7.46 -3.50 -22.84
CA SER A 57 8.11 -4.51 -23.68
C SER A 57 8.05 -5.84 -22.93
N ALA A 58 7.50 -6.87 -23.55
CA ALA A 58 7.44 -8.21 -22.98
C ALA A 58 7.82 -9.25 -24.03
N ARG A 59 8.65 -10.22 -23.65
CA ARG A 59 8.90 -11.44 -24.45
C ARG A 59 8.09 -12.58 -23.86
N LEU A 60 7.31 -13.25 -24.69
CA LEU A 60 6.45 -14.35 -24.30
C LEU A 60 6.87 -15.60 -25.08
N SER A 61 6.91 -16.72 -24.40
CA SER A 61 7.08 -18.04 -25.00
C SER A 61 6.09 -19.00 -24.38
N VAL A 62 5.31 -19.69 -25.20
CA VAL A 62 4.50 -20.84 -24.81
C VAL A 62 5.17 -22.06 -25.40
N LYS A 63 5.55 -23.01 -24.56
CA LYS A 63 6.08 -24.30 -24.99
C LYS A 63 5.55 -25.40 -24.07
N ASP A 64 5.04 -26.48 -24.63
CA ASP A 64 4.49 -27.61 -23.86
C ASP A 64 3.44 -27.16 -22.81
N ASN A 65 2.56 -26.22 -23.16
CA ASN A 65 1.59 -25.58 -22.25
C ASN A 65 2.20 -24.83 -21.05
N ILE A 66 3.50 -24.52 -21.09
CA ILE A 66 4.17 -23.64 -20.13
C ILE A 66 4.28 -22.26 -20.77
N LEU A 67 3.58 -21.29 -20.20
CA LEU A 67 3.73 -19.89 -20.56
C LEU A 67 4.85 -19.29 -19.72
N ASN A 68 5.81 -18.65 -20.39
CA ASN A 68 6.90 -17.92 -19.78
C ASN A 68 6.95 -16.51 -20.40
N VAL A 69 6.91 -15.49 -19.56
CA VAL A 69 7.07 -14.09 -19.92
C VAL A 69 8.33 -13.59 -19.24
N ASN A 70 9.40 -13.42 -20.01
CA ASN A 70 10.67 -12.95 -19.48
C ASN A 70 11.59 -12.39 -20.59
N PRO A 71 12.09 -11.14 -20.48
CA PRO A 71 11.69 -10.13 -19.51
C PRO A 71 10.38 -9.45 -19.91
N ALA A 72 9.63 -8.97 -18.92
CA ALA A 72 8.65 -7.89 -19.08
C ALA A 72 9.20 -6.62 -18.43
N SER A 73 9.06 -5.48 -19.08
CA SER A 73 9.47 -4.17 -18.56
C SER A 73 8.46 -3.11 -18.94
N VAL A 74 8.18 -2.18 -18.02
CA VAL A 74 7.28 -1.05 -18.26
C VAL A 74 7.75 0.17 -17.45
N SER A 75 7.56 1.36 -18.00
CA SER A 75 7.79 2.63 -17.31
C SER A 75 6.49 3.08 -16.63
N LEU A 76 6.56 3.44 -15.36
CA LEU A 76 5.40 3.76 -14.53
C LEU A 76 5.75 4.91 -13.58
N TYR A 77 5.04 6.03 -13.67
CA TYR A 77 5.22 7.22 -12.82
C TYR A 77 6.69 7.65 -12.60
N GLN A 78 7.43 7.84 -13.70
CA GLN A 78 8.87 8.16 -13.75
C GLN A 78 9.82 7.06 -13.23
N GLY A 79 9.30 5.95 -12.71
CA GLY A 79 10.09 4.78 -12.39
C GLY A 79 9.97 3.69 -13.44
N SER A 80 10.55 2.54 -13.14
CA SER A 80 10.54 1.36 -14.00
C SER A 80 10.10 0.14 -13.23
N VAL A 81 9.40 -0.77 -13.91
CA VAL A 81 8.99 -2.06 -13.39
C VAL A 81 9.52 -3.12 -14.35
N LYS A 82 10.25 -4.09 -13.80
CA LYS A 82 10.68 -5.31 -14.48
C LYS A 82 9.95 -6.48 -13.83
N ALA A 83 9.42 -7.38 -14.64
CA ALA A 83 8.72 -8.54 -14.16
C ALA A 83 9.04 -9.79 -14.99
N SER A 84 8.87 -10.95 -14.38
CA SER A 84 8.83 -12.23 -15.06
C SER A 84 7.62 -13.02 -14.59
N LEU A 85 6.94 -13.69 -15.50
CA LEU A 85 5.80 -14.55 -15.22
C LEU A 85 6.09 -15.94 -15.74
N ARG A 86 5.79 -16.97 -14.97
CA ARG A 86 5.77 -18.35 -15.45
C ARG A 86 4.51 -19.03 -14.96
N THR A 87 3.80 -19.73 -15.83
CA THR A 87 2.68 -20.57 -15.46
C THR A 87 2.71 -21.89 -16.20
N ASP A 88 2.43 -22.97 -15.47
CA ASP A 88 2.34 -24.31 -16.02
C ASP A 88 0.86 -24.70 -16.18
N ALA A 89 0.30 -24.39 -17.36
CA ALA A 89 -1.11 -24.59 -17.64
C ALA A 89 -1.50 -26.08 -17.75
N ARG A 90 -0.54 -27.01 -17.73
CA ARG A 90 -0.80 -28.47 -17.71
C ARG A 90 -1.50 -28.89 -16.42
N GLY A 91 -1.35 -28.12 -15.34
CA GLY A 91 -2.02 -28.38 -14.05
C GLY A 91 -3.52 -28.07 -14.01
N GLY A 92 -4.12 -27.66 -15.14
CA GLY A 92 -5.54 -27.30 -15.19
C GLY A 92 -5.87 -26.10 -14.30
N PRO A 93 -7.03 -26.08 -13.63
CA PRO A 93 -7.47 -24.92 -12.83
C PRO A 93 -6.59 -24.55 -11.63
N ALA A 94 -5.70 -25.44 -11.20
CA ALA A 94 -4.77 -25.21 -10.10
C ALA A 94 -3.32 -25.01 -10.59
N ALA A 95 -3.14 -24.67 -11.87
CA ALA A 95 -1.84 -24.39 -12.48
C ALA A 95 -1.02 -23.42 -11.61
N PRO A 96 0.22 -23.80 -11.24
CA PRO A 96 1.08 -22.93 -10.44
C PRO A 96 1.52 -21.73 -11.28
N LEU A 97 1.34 -20.55 -10.71
CA LEU A 97 1.81 -19.27 -11.20
C LEU A 97 3.03 -18.85 -10.39
N ALA A 98 4.10 -18.39 -11.04
CA ALA A 98 5.24 -17.75 -10.42
C ALA A 98 5.45 -16.37 -11.02
N VAL A 99 5.58 -15.37 -10.16
CA VAL A 99 5.76 -13.96 -10.53
C VAL A 99 6.97 -13.41 -9.79
N ASN A 100 7.91 -12.82 -10.53
CA ASN A 100 8.91 -11.94 -9.94
C ASN A 100 8.65 -10.52 -10.42
N VAL A 101 8.71 -9.56 -9.50
CA VAL A 101 8.52 -8.14 -9.79
C VAL A 101 9.63 -7.35 -9.10
N ASN A 102 10.25 -6.45 -9.85
CA ASN A 102 11.19 -5.44 -9.37
C ASN A 102 10.69 -4.10 -9.90
N ALA A 103 10.21 -3.24 -9.01
CA ALA A 103 9.87 -1.86 -9.31
C ALA A 103 10.90 -0.94 -8.66
N ASP A 104 11.30 0.10 -9.37
CA ASP A 104 12.28 1.06 -8.88
C ASP A 104 11.91 2.49 -9.25
N GLY A 105 12.06 3.41 -8.29
CA GLY A 105 11.89 4.84 -8.50
C GLY A 105 10.46 5.29 -8.79
N ILE A 106 9.45 4.49 -8.45
CA ILE A 106 8.03 4.80 -8.71
C ILE A 106 7.60 5.99 -7.86
N GLN A 107 7.05 7.04 -8.48
CA GLN A 107 6.47 8.12 -7.70
C GLN A 107 5.12 7.71 -7.09
N VAL A 108 5.04 7.74 -5.76
CA VAL A 108 3.87 7.25 -5.03
C VAL A 108 2.69 8.20 -5.09
N GLU A 109 2.93 9.52 -5.06
CA GLU A 109 1.85 10.50 -5.06
C GLU A 109 0.96 10.46 -6.32
N PRO A 110 1.51 10.55 -7.55
CA PRO A 110 0.68 10.45 -8.75
C PRO A 110 0.04 9.06 -8.90
N LEU A 111 0.74 7.99 -8.48
CA LEU A 111 0.19 6.63 -8.46
C LEU A 111 -1.08 6.55 -7.58
N LEU A 112 -1.02 7.04 -6.34
CA LEU A 112 -2.16 7.01 -5.43
C LEU A 112 -3.29 7.93 -5.89
N LYS A 113 -2.97 9.09 -6.48
CA LYS A 113 -3.97 9.98 -7.08
C LYS A 113 -4.77 9.28 -8.18
N ASP A 114 -4.12 8.52 -9.06
CA ASP A 114 -4.84 7.79 -10.12
C ASP A 114 -5.63 6.58 -9.58
N MET A 115 -5.10 5.89 -8.56
CA MET A 115 -5.77 4.72 -7.96
C MET A 115 -6.96 5.09 -7.06
N GLN A 116 -6.82 6.13 -6.25
CA GLN A 116 -7.74 6.44 -5.14
C GLN A 116 -8.36 7.84 -5.25
N GLY A 117 -7.95 8.66 -6.23
CA GLY A 117 -8.41 10.06 -6.38
C GLY A 117 -7.77 11.05 -5.41
N LYS A 118 -7.04 10.57 -4.40
CA LYS A 118 -6.33 11.36 -3.40
C LYS A 118 -5.00 10.70 -3.06
N SER A 119 -4.07 11.49 -2.54
CA SER A 119 -2.84 10.95 -1.96
C SER A 119 -2.60 11.57 -0.59
N SER A 120 -2.25 10.72 0.37
CA SER A 120 -1.80 11.11 1.71
C SER A 120 -0.28 10.96 1.86
N ILE A 121 0.42 10.40 0.87
CA ILE A 121 1.86 10.11 0.93
C ILE A 121 2.52 10.46 -0.41
N SER A 122 3.68 11.11 -0.36
CA SER A 122 4.57 11.28 -1.50
C SER A 122 5.93 10.62 -1.25
N GLY A 123 6.72 10.47 -2.33
CA GLY A 123 8.05 9.87 -2.29
C GLY A 123 8.34 9.01 -3.52
N ARG A 124 9.55 8.45 -3.56
CA ARG A 124 9.96 7.44 -4.54
C ARG A 124 10.01 6.08 -3.89
N ALA A 125 9.27 5.13 -4.44
CA ALA A 125 9.19 3.77 -3.93
C ALA A 125 9.88 2.77 -4.87
N SER A 126 10.48 1.75 -4.26
CA SER A 126 10.98 0.55 -4.90
C SER A 126 10.32 -0.67 -4.25
N LEU A 127 10.03 -1.69 -5.04
CA LEU A 127 9.37 -2.93 -4.62
C LEU A 127 10.11 -4.12 -5.20
N ASN A 128 10.34 -5.14 -4.39
CA ASN A 128 10.77 -6.45 -4.87
C ASN A 128 9.78 -7.50 -4.40
N ALA A 129 9.31 -8.36 -5.29
CA ALA A 129 8.42 -9.45 -4.94
C ALA A 129 8.79 -10.72 -5.71
N ALA A 130 8.79 -11.86 -5.00
CA ALA A 130 8.91 -13.19 -5.56
C ALA A 130 7.76 -14.02 -5.00
N LEU A 131 6.77 -14.27 -5.85
CA LEU A 131 5.45 -14.77 -5.46
C LEU A 131 5.10 -16.02 -6.26
N THR A 132 4.41 -16.95 -5.61
CA THR A 132 3.75 -18.08 -6.25
C THR A 132 2.27 -18.09 -5.89
N ALA A 133 1.42 -18.59 -6.78
CA ALA A 133 -0.01 -18.74 -6.52
C ALA A 133 -0.60 -19.89 -7.32
N LYS A 134 -1.84 -20.27 -7.02
CA LYS A 134 -2.63 -21.25 -7.77
C LYS A 134 -4.07 -20.76 -7.95
N GLY A 135 -4.63 -20.94 -9.14
CA GLY A 135 -6.03 -20.64 -9.39
C GLY A 135 -6.26 -19.95 -10.73
N GLN A 136 -7.51 -19.91 -11.14
CA GLN A 136 -7.94 -19.27 -12.39
C GLN A 136 -8.55 -17.89 -12.15
N GLU A 137 -9.15 -17.69 -10.98
CA GLU A 137 -9.80 -16.44 -10.62
C GLU A 137 -8.92 -15.60 -9.68
N ALA A 138 -9.04 -14.27 -9.79
CA ALA A 138 -8.27 -13.33 -8.97
C ALA A 138 -8.38 -13.64 -7.46
N LYS A 139 -9.57 -13.99 -6.97
CA LYS A 139 -9.79 -14.33 -5.56
C LYS A 139 -9.06 -15.61 -5.13
N GLN A 140 -8.98 -16.61 -6.01
CA GLN A 140 -8.25 -17.86 -5.74
C GLN A 140 -6.73 -17.63 -5.74
N ILE A 141 -6.25 -16.83 -6.71
CA ILE A 141 -4.85 -16.44 -6.81
C ILE A 141 -4.43 -15.68 -5.54
N LEU A 142 -5.24 -14.72 -5.09
CA LEU A 142 -4.97 -13.99 -3.84
C LEU A 142 -5.00 -14.92 -2.61
N GLY A 143 -5.91 -15.89 -2.57
CA GLY A 143 -6.05 -16.83 -1.45
C GLY A 143 -4.99 -17.92 -1.36
N THR A 144 -4.20 -18.11 -2.41
CA THR A 144 -3.12 -19.10 -2.49
C THR A 144 -1.76 -18.45 -2.71
N LEU A 145 -1.70 -17.13 -2.54
CA LEU A 145 -0.48 -16.37 -2.75
C LEU A 145 0.53 -16.73 -1.65
N ASP A 146 1.72 -17.13 -2.06
CA ASP A 146 2.85 -17.48 -1.20
C ASP A 146 4.09 -16.74 -1.68
N GLY A 147 5.03 -16.46 -0.76
CA GLY A 147 6.35 -15.96 -1.11
C GLY A 147 6.80 -14.78 -0.26
N ARG A 148 7.60 -13.89 -0.86
CA ARG A 148 8.16 -12.74 -0.15
C ARG A 148 8.05 -11.46 -0.98
N ALA A 149 7.81 -10.36 -0.30
CA ALA A 149 7.91 -9.02 -0.86
C ALA A 149 8.74 -8.12 0.06
N SER A 150 9.35 -7.09 -0.50
CA SER A 150 9.99 -6.02 0.25
C SER A 150 9.77 -4.71 -0.48
N PHE A 151 9.73 -3.63 0.30
CA PHE A 151 9.56 -2.30 -0.25
C PHE A 151 10.47 -1.32 0.47
N ALA A 152 10.80 -0.25 -0.25
CA ALA A 152 11.47 0.91 0.28
C ALA A 152 10.82 2.15 -0.31
N LEU A 153 10.67 3.19 0.50
CA LEU A 153 10.25 4.52 0.10
C LEU A 153 11.31 5.48 0.58
N HIS A 154 11.73 6.40 -0.28
CA HIS A 154 12.76 7.40 0.03
C HIS A 154 12.27 8.80 -0.34
N LYS A 155 12.78 9.81 0.39
CA LYS A 155 12.52 11.24 0.12
C LYS A 155 11.02 11.51 0.00
N GLY A 156 10.25 11.04 0.99
CA GLY A 156 8.80 11.14 1.00
C GLY A 156 8.27 12.24 1.89
N ALA A 157 6.95 12.36 1.93
CA ALA A 157 6.25 13.16 2.92
C ALA A 157 4.85 12.60 3.20
N ILE A 158 4.39 12.70 4.44
CA ILE A 158 2.98 12.54 4.79
C ILE A 158 2.28 13.86 4.46
N LEU A 159 1.37 13.84 3.49
CA LEU A 159 0.65 15.02 3.03
C LEU A 159 -0.53 15.30 3.96
N GLY A 160 -0.72 16.57 4.34
CA GLY A 160 -1.84 16.99 5.20
C GLY A 160 -1.61 16.77 6.70
N VAL A 161 -0.44 16.28 7.09
CA VAL A 161 0.02 16.21 8.48
C VAL A 161 1.30 17.00 8.61
N ASN A 162 1.36 17.88 9.59
CA ASN A 162 2.57 18.57 9.98
C ASN A 162 2.97 18.07 11.38
N LEU A 163 4.13 17.43 11.54
CA LEU A 163 4.69 17.05 12.85
C LEU A 163 5.71 18.07 13.35
N SER A 164 5.48 19.37 13.10
CA SER A 164 6.39 20.44 13.57
C SER A 164 6.52 20.45 15.10
N PRO A 165 7.67 20.95 15.64
CA PRO A 165 7.88 21.14 17.07
C PRO A 165 6.76 21.92 17.77
N ASP A 166 6.13 22.88 17.08
CA ASP A 166 5.02 23.69 17.62
C ASP A 166 3.74 22.88 17.81
N LEU A 167 3.51 21.87 16.97
CA LEU A 167 2.40 20.92 17.14
C LEU A 167 2.72 19.94 18.25
N LEU A 168 3.95 19.41 18.32
CA LEU A 168 4.39 18.51 19.40
C LEU A 168 4.41 19.18 20.78
N GLN A 169 4.64 20.50 20.85
CA GLN A 169 4.58 21.31 22.08
C GLN A 169 3.16 21.73 22.46
N SER A 170 2.18 21.56 21.56
CA SER A 170 0.78 21.90 21.80
C SER A 170 -0.07 20.62 21.74
N PRO A 171 -0.22 19.88 22.85
CA PRO A 171 -1.08 18.70 22.91
C PRO A 171 -2.46 19.00 22.32
N GLN A 172 -3.03 20.18 22.60
CA GLN A 172 -4.32 20.62 22.04
C GLN A 172 -4.40 20.66 20.51
N LYS A 173 -3.30 20.91 19.78
CA LYS A 173 -3.28 20.95 18.32
C LYS A 173 -3.07 19.56 17.69
N LEU A 174 -2.30 18.71 18.36
CA LEU A 174 -2.26 17.26 18.07
C LEU A 174 -3.61 16.61 18.38
N LEU A 175 -4.38 17.13 19.32
CA LEU A 175 -5.72 16.64 19.61
C LEU A 175 -6.74 17.21 18.61
N THR A 176 -6.76 18.49 18.29
CA THR A 176 -7.81 19.04 17.39
C THR A 176 -7.65 18.68 15.90
N GLY A 177 -6.63 17.91 15.52
CA GLY A 177 -6.35 17.59 14.11
C GLY A 177 -6.05 18.82 13.25
N GLN A 178 -5.78 19.97 13.90
CA GLN A 178 -5.33 21.20 13.28
C GLN A 178 -3.83 21.09 13.00
N GLY A 179 -3.45 20.10 12.19
CA GLY A 179 -2.14 20.04 11.57
C GLY A 179 -2.03 21.19 10.57
N GLY A 180 -1.07 22.09 10.77
CA GLY A 180 -0.85 23.23 9.88
C GLY A 180 -0.69 22.80 8.42
N GLN A 181 -1.05 23.66 7.48
CA GLN A 181 -0.82 23.44 6.05
C GLN A 181 0.66 23.07 5.83
N GLY A 182 0.93 21.82 5.45
CA GLY A 182 2.28 21.30 5.31
C GLY A 182 2.32 19.77 5.29
N GLY A 183 3.40 19.21 4.74
CA GLY A 183 3.67 17.77 4.77
C GLY A 183 4.78 17.44 5.76
N THR A 184 4.69 16.28 6.41
CA THR A 184 5.73 15.79 7.32
C THR A 184 6.78 15.04 6.50
N PRO A 185 8.04 15.52 6.43
CA PRO A 185 9.06 14.86 5.64
C PRO A 185 9.39 13.48 6.19
N ILE A 186 9.45 12.50 5.30
CA ILE A 186 9.89 11.14 5.56
C ILE A 186 11.24 10.96 4.86
N GLU A 187 12.27 10.59 5.60
CA GLU A 187 13.55 10.24 5.01
C GLU A 187 13.45 8.89 4.28
N SER A 188 12.96 7.86 4.99
CA SER A 188 12.74 6.54 4.42
C SER A 188 11.62 5.75 5.12
N VAL A 189 10.95 4.86 4.39
CA VAL A 189 10.14 3.77 4.95
C VAL A 189 10.60 2.46 4.32
N THR A 190 10.85 1.44 5.12
CA THR A 190 11.28 0.12 4.64
C THR A 190 10.53 -0.98 5.36
N GLY A 191 10.31 -2.11 4.70
CA GLY A 191 9.77 -3.31 5.33
C GLY A 191 9.73 -4.50 4.38
N SER A 192 9.54 -5.69 4.94
CA SER A 192 9.38 -6.94 4.21
C SER A 192 8.12 -7.68 4.62
N PHE A 193 7.54 -8.42 3.68
CA PHE A 193 6.37 -9.26 3.88
C PHE A 193 6.73 -10.71 3.58
N ALA A 194 6.43 -11.61 4.51
CA ALA A 194 6.34 -13.04 4.27
C ALA A 194 4.87 -13.39 4.06
N ILE A 195 4.54 -13.95 2.90
CA ILE A 195 3.18 -14.21 2.46
C ILE A 195 2.96 -15.73 2.48
N ASP A 196 1.91 -16.16 3.16
CA ASP A 196 1.48 -17.55 3.24
C ASP A 196 -0.04 -17.60 3.06
N ASN A 197 -0.52 -18.34 2.05
CA ASN A 197 -1.94 -18.51 1.74
C ASN A 197 -2.74 -17.19 1.72
N GLY A 198 -2.18 -16.17 1.08
CA GLY A 198 -2.80 -14.85 0.96
C GLY A 198 -2.71 -13.95 2.20
N VAL A 199 -2.06 -14.40 3.29
CA VAL A 199 -1.80 -13.59 4.49
C VAL A 199 -0.36 -13.08 4.45
N ALA A 200 -0.20 -11.77 4.25
CA ALA A 200 1.08 -11.08 4.25
C ALA A 200 1.44 -10.63 5.66
N SER A 201 2.47 -11.22 6.25
CA SER A 201 2.99 -10.86 7.58
C SER A 201 4.23 -9.96 7.47
N ASN A 202 4.28 -8.90 8.26
CA ASN A 202 5.42 -7.98 8.34
C ASN A 202 5.87 -7.82 9.79
N LYS A 203 7.18 -7.78 10.01
CA LYS A 203 7.78 -7.73 11.36
C LYS A 203 8.88 -6.68 11.50
N ASP A 204 9.20 -5.98 10.42
CA ASP A 204 10.40 -5.16 10.29
C ASP A 204 10.12 -3.80 9.63
N LEU A 205 8.87 -3.31 9.71
CA LEU A 205 8.58 -1.97 9.20
C LEU A 205 9.32 -0.94 10.03
N VAL A 206 10.04 -0.06 9.33
CA VAL A 206 10.71 1.10 9.92
C VAL A 206 10.44 2.32 9.05
N ALA A 207 9.99 3.40 9.66
CA ALA A 207 9.92 4.73 9.04
C ALA A 207 10.85 5.69 9.78
N VAL A 208 11.70 6.40 9.04
CA VAL A 208 12.61 7.43 9.53
C VAL A 208 12.02 8.78 9.17
N ILE A 209 11.68 9.56 10.19
CA ILE A 209 10.94 10.84 10.08
C ILE A 209 11.69 11.87 10.94
N PRO A 210 12.89 12.32 10.55
CA PRO A 210 13.79 13.04 11.46
C PRO A 210 13.13 14.25 12.14
N PRO A 211 13.27 14.42 13.48
CA PRO A 211 14.12 13.65 14.42
C PRO A 211 13.44 12.39 15.02
N HIS A 212 12.32 11.95 14.46
CA HIS A 212 11.49 10.84 14.94
C HIS A 212 11.71 9.55 14.14
N ARG A 213 11.22 8.44 14.69
CA ARG A 213 11.18 7.14 14.03
C ARG A 213 9.84 6.46 14.33
N ALA A 214 9.35 5.65 13.39
CA ALA A 214 8.27 4.72 13.65
C ALA A 214 8.73 3.29 13.36
N THR A 215 8.24 2.33 14.14
CA THR A 215 8.42 0.90 13.86
C THR A 215 7.07 0.23 13.78
N GLY A 216 6.94 -0.85 13.01
CA GLY A 216 5.67 -1.56 12.87
C GLY A 216 5.81 -3.04 12.61
N GLN A 217 4.73 -3.76 12.95
CA GLN A 217 4.57 -5.18 12.70
C GLN A 217 3.09 -5.53 12.66
N GLY A 218 2.73 -6.57 11.90
CA GLY A 218 1.35 -7.01 11.78
C GLY A 218 1.15 -7.94 10.61
N TRP A 219 -0.10 -8.06 10.18
CA TRP A 219 -0.48 -8.86 9.03
C TRP A 219 -1.60 -8.21 8.22
N ILE A 220 -1.65 -8.58 6.95
CA ILE A 220 -2.67 -8.19 5.99
C ILE A 220 -3.22 -9.45 5.34
N ASN A 221 -4.53 -9.66 5.43
CA ASN A 221 -5.22 -10.73 4.72
C ASN A 221 -5.69 -10.18 3.37
N LEU A 222 -5.02 -10.57 2.28
CA LEU A 222 -5.29 -10.05 0.94
C LEU A 222 -6.68 -10.48 0.42
N PRO A 223 -7.13 -11.73 0.59
CA PRO A 223 -8.48 -12.15 0.17
C PRO A 223 -9.62 -11.47 0.93
N ALA A 224 -9.43 -11.22 2.23
CA ALA A 224 -10.43 -10.57 3.08
C ALA A 224 -10.33 -9.05 3.06
N GLU A 225 -9.26 -8.50 2.47
CA GLU A 225 -8.93 -7.07 2.48
C GLU A 225 -8.93 -6.48 3.90
N THR A 226 -8.42 -7.26 4.87
CA THR A 226 -8.33 -6.84 6.27
C THR A 226 -6.88 -6.76 6.74
N LEU A 227 -6.65 -5.95 7.77
CA LEU A 227 -5.35 -5.83 8.42
C LEU A 227 -5.50 -5.84 9.94
N ASP A 228 -4.44 -6.28 10.60
CA ASP A 228 -4.16 -5.99 12.01
C ASP A 228 -2.69 -5.59 12.08
N TYR A 229 -2.44 -4.33 12.44
CA TYR A 229 -1.13 -3.75 12.32
C TYR A 229 -0.81 -2.82 13.49
N ARG A 230 0.30 -3.08 14.16
CA ARG A 230 0.77 -2.31 15.31
C ARG A 230 1.92 -1.43 14.88
N LEU A 231 1.74 -0.13 15.04
CA LEU A 231 2.76 0.89 14.86
C LEU A 231 3.20 1.39 16.22
N THR A 232 4.45 1.80 16.33
CA THR A 232 4.99 2.46 17.51
C THR A 232 5.75 3.69 17.06
N MET A 233 5.25 4.86 17.44
CA MET A 233 5.86 6.14 17.14
C MET A 233 6.86 6.51 18.24
N ASN A 234 8.13 6.58 17.88
CA ASN A 234 9.24 6.94 18.75
C ASN A 234 9.64 8.40 18.48
N PHE A 235 9.20 9.29 19.35
CA PHE A 235 9.61 10.69 19.27
C PHE A 235 10.90 10.90 20.08
N ALA A 236 11.81 11.76 19.60
CA ALA A 236 13.12 11.97 20.23
C ALA A 236 13.08 12.35 21.73
N LYS A 237 11.99 12.97 22.20
CA LYS A 237 11.84 13.46 23.59
C LYS A 237 10.55 13.01 24.27
N LEU A 238 9.82 12.05 23.70
CA LEU A 238 8.57 11.55 24.29
C LEU A 238 8.63 10.03 24.41
N ALA A 239 7.80 9.48 25.30
CA ALA A 239 7.66 8.04 25.37
C ALA A 239 7.07 7.49 24.04
N PRO A 240 7.37 6.25 23.67
CA PRO A 240 6.79 5.60 22.50
C PRO A 240 5.26 5.59 22.57
N VAL A 241 4.60 5.98 21.47
CA VAL A 241 3.14 5.95 21.35
C VAL A 241 2.74 4.76 20.48
N PRO A 242 2.11 3.72 21.05
CA PRO A 242 1.59 2.61 20.27
C PRO A 242 0.29 3.00 19.58
N VAL A 243 0.15 2.57 18.33
CA VAL A 243 -1.04 2.78 17.50
C VAL A 243 -1.41 1.44 16.88
N HIS A 244 -2.66 1.06 16.99
CA HIS A 244 -3.18 -0.20 16.46
C HIS A 244 -4.16 0.10 15.35
N LEU A 245 -3.87 -0.43 14.17
CA LEU A 245 -4.70 -0.37 12.99
C LEU A 245 -5.38 -1.72 12.84
N THR A 246 -6.70 -1.73 12.70
CA THR A 246 -7.47 -2.96 12.47
C THR A 246 -8.56 -2.73 11.43
N GLY A 247 -9.20 -3.78 10.94
CA GLY A 247 -10.36 -3.64 10.05
C GLY A 247 -9.98 -3.70 8.59
N LYS A 248 -10.66 -2.95 7.73
CA LYS A 248 -10.49 -3.05 6.27
C LYS A 248 -9.30 -2.24 5.75
N LEU A 249 -8.73 -2.67 4.63
CA LEU A 249 -7.60 -2.02 3.98
C LEU A 249 -7.91 -0.62 3.44
N ASP A 250 -9.14 -0.40 2.99
CA ASP A 250 -9.62 0.87 2.43
C ASP A 250 -10.07 1.86 3.52
N SER A 251 -10.52 1.36 4.66
CA SER A 251 -10.95 2.13 5.81
C SER A 251 -10.52 1.44 7.12
N PRO A 252 -9.25 1.55 7.52
CA PRO A 252 -8.80 0.95 8.76
C PRO A 252 -9.36 1.72 9.96
N ASP A 253 -9.79 0.98 10.97
CA ASP A 253 -10.09 1.49 12.30
C ASP A 253 -8.78 1.75 13.04
N VAL A 254 -8.65 2.97 13.55
CA VAL A 254 -7.45 3.43 14.25
C VAL A 254 -7.74 3.45 15.75
N ALA A 255 -7.15 2.52 16.48
CA ALA A 255 -7.17 2.48 17.92
C ALA A 255 -5.85 3.00 18.48
N VAL A 256 -5.94 3.95 19.40
CA VAL A 256 -4.80 4.54 20.09
C VAL A 256 -5.02 4.29 21.55
N ASP A 257 -4.03 3.74 22.24
CA ASP A 257 -4.16 3.52 23.68
C ASP A 257 -4.13 4.89 24.39
N PRO A 258 -5.27 5.33 24.97
CA PRO A 258 -5.36 6.65 25.60
C PRO A 258 -4.48 6.74 26.85
N THR A 259 -4.19 5.61 27.51
CA THR A 259 -3.33 5.53 28.68
C THR A 259 -1.87 5.66 28.28
N ALA A 260 -1.46 4.95 27.21
CA ALA A 260 -0.10 5.05 26.68
C ALA A 260 0.16 6.44 26.11
N LEU A 261 -0.82 7.04 25.43
CA LEU A 261 -0.74 8.41 24.95
C LEU A 261 -0.67 9.42 26.12
N ALA A 262 -1.53 9.28 27.14
CA ALA A 262 -1.49 10.14 28.31
C ALA A 262 -0.16 10.03 29.06
N ALA A 263 0.42 8.82 29.18
CA ALA A 263 1.73 8.62 29.80
C ALA A 263 2.87 9.23 28.96
N ALA A 264 2.80 9.12 27.63
CA ALA A 264 3.76 9.74 26.72
C ALA A 264 3.72 11.27 26.77
N LEU A 265 2.51 11.85 26.80
CA LEU A 265 2.30 13.28 26.95
C LEU A 265 2.69 13.75 28.36
N ALA A 266 2.35 13.03 29.42
CA ALA A 266 2.70 13.39 30.79
C ALA A 266 4.21 13.55 30.98
N LYS A 267 5.04 12.66 30.40
CA LYS A 267 6.49 12.81 30.45
C LYS A 267 7.01 14.03 29.68
N GLY A 268 6.44 14.36 28.51
CA GLY A 268 6.80 15.58 27.77
C GLY A 268 6.29 16.87 28.41
N VAL A 269 5.14 16.79 29.07
CA VAL A 269 4.52 17.89 29.81
C VAL A 269 5.30 18.18 31.09
N VAL A 270 5.92 17.19 31.76
CA VAL A 270 6.79 17.44 32.93
C VAL A 270 8.02 18.30 32.56
N GLU A 271 8.62 18.16 31.37
CA GLU A 271 9.67 19.07 30.90
C GLU A 271 9.14 20.47 30.51
N THR A 272 7.88 20.56 30.08
CA THR A 272 7.27 21.82 29.59
C THR A 272 6.61 22.64 30.71
N ILE A 273 6.10 21.99 31.76
CA ILE A 273 5.50 22.64 32.94
C ILE A 273 6.52 23.47 33.72
N GLN A 274 7.83 23.18 33.62
CA GLN A 274 8.86 24.06 34.19
C GLN A 274 8.88 25.46 33.54
N LYS A 275 8.25 25.66 32.37
CA LYS A 275 8.27 26.96 31.66
C LYS A 275 6.95 27.71 31.60
N ASN A 276 5.77 27.08 31.74
CA ASN A 276 4.49 27.81 31.88
C ASN A 276 3.32 26.89 32.35
N PRO A 277 2.86 26.99 33.60
CA PRO A 277 1.96 25.98 34.21
C PRO A 277 0.45 26.16 34.03
N GLN A 278 -0.06 27.21 33.35
CA GLN A 278 -1.47 27.62 33.56
C GLN A 278 -2.54 27.24 32.50
N GLU A 279 -2.22 26.70 31.32
CA GLU A 279 -3.25 26.52 30.25
C GLU A 279 -3.71 25.09 29.91
N LEU A 280 -3.07 24.02 30.41
CA LEU A 280 -3.30 22.66 29.87
C LEU A 280 -4.18 21.72 30.72
N LEU A 281 -4.68 22.13 31.89
CA LEU A 281 -5.38 21.26 32.85
C LEU A 281 -6.91 21.23 32.69
N LYS A 282 -7.43 21.18 31.45
CA LYS A 282 -8.87 20.95 31.22
C LYS A 282 -9.12 19.53 30.65
N PRO A 283 -9.75 18.62 31.42
CA PRO A 283 -9.91 17.20 31.07
C PRO A 283 -10.85 16.94 29.88
N GLU A 284 -11.62 17.95 29.47
CA GLU A 284 -12.62 17.91 28.40
C GLU A 284 -12.04 17.83 26.97
N ASN A 285 -10.74 18.07 26.76
CA ASN A 285 -10.11 18.13 25.44
C ASN A 285 -9.29 16.88 25.03
N LEU A 286 -9.09 15.92 25.94
CA LEU A 286 -8.07 14.84 25.79
C LEU A 286 -8.55 13.59 25.03
N GLY A 287 -9.85 13.31 24.99
CA GLY A 287 -10.35 12.00 24.54
C GLY A 287 -10.62 11.85 23.03
N LYS A 288 -11.23 12.84 22.39
CA LYS A 288 -11.65 12.74 20.98
C LYS A 288 -10.54 13.09 20.00
N GLY A 289 -9.70 14.05 20.37
CA GLY A 289 -8.78 14.64 19.42
C GLY A 289 -7.59 13.78 19.02
N ALA A 290 -7.05 13.02 19.96
CA ALA A 290 -5.94 12.11 19.72
C ALA A 290 -6.24 11.08 18.64
N LEU A 291 -7.49 10.60 18.63
CA LEU A 291 -7.99 9.60 17.70
C LEU A 291 -8.19 10.21 16.30
N ASP A 292 -8.61 11.48 16.20
CA ASP A 292 -8.75 12.19 14.91
C ASP A 292 -7.41 12.54 14.26
N ALA A 293 -6.39 12.90 15.04
CA ALA A 293 -5.06 13.16 14.49
C ALA A 293 -4.33 11.89 14.06
N LEU A 294 -4.51 10.79 14.80
CA LEU A 294 -3.99 9.49 14.38
C LEU A 294 -4.80 8.91 13.22
N GLY A 295 -6.11 9.15 13.16
CA GLY A 295 -6.94 8.92 11.97
C GLY A 295 -6.48 9.70 10.74
N GLY A 296 -6.10 10.96 10.90
CA GLY A 296 -5.52 11.79 9.84
C GLY A 296 -4.13 11.36 9.37
N ILE A 297 -3.29 10.88 10.30
CA ILE A 297 -1.97 10.27 10.00
C ILE A 297 -2.12 8.94 9.26
N LEU A 298 -3.23 8.23 9.47
CA LEU A 298 -3.47 6.88 8.96
C LEU A 298 -4.55 6.80 7.86
N GLY A 299 -5.02 7.96 7.36
CA GLY A 299 -5.91 8.04 6.22
C GLY A 299 -7.38 7.66 6.48
N ALA A 300 -7.80 7.50 7.74
CA ALA A 300 -9.18 7.17 8.08
C ALA A 300 -10.13 8.33 7.70
N PRO A 301 -11.33 8.03 7.15
CA PRO A 301 -12.30 9.06 6.79
C PRO A 301 -12.82 9.77 8.05
N ARG A 302 -12.69 11.11 8.09
CA ARG A 302 -13.34 11.95 9.10
C ARG A 302 -14.85 11.70 9.06
N LYS A 303 -15.42 11.10 10.11
CA LYS A 303 -16.87 11.15 10.32
C LYS A 303 -17.24 12.58 10.69
N LYS A 304 -18.14 13.19 9.90
CA LYS A 304 -18.77 14.48 10.20
C LYS A 304 -19.62 14.38 11.46
#